data_AF-A0A5E4GEJ2-F1
#
_entry.id   AF-A0A5E4GEJ2-F1
#
_cell.length_a   1.000
_cell.length_b   1.000
_cell.length_c   1.000
_cell.angle_alpha   90.00
_cell.angle_beta   90.00
_cell.angle_gamma   90.00
#
_symmetry.space_group_name_H-M   'P 1'
#
loop_
_entity.id
_entity.type
_entity.pdbx_description
1 polymer ?
#
loop_
_entity_poly.entity_id
_entity_poly.type
_entity_poly.pdbx_seq_one_letter_code
_entity_poly.pdbx_strand_id
1 'polypeptide(L)'
;DYNLEDLDDESLAYVNRLFAERYKQWKSDLHYHFEAFDDPQVALHEGCPKELEGREDSWAWLCAHFQAPNYVNKAQVNKGNRKKKTLLHHSGSRPFSYRMDARRR
;
A
#
# COMPACT_ATOMS: atom_id res chain seq x y z
N ASP A 1 21.55 5.30 -13.86
CA ASP A 1 22.03 4.76 -12.59
C ASP A 1 22.16 5.84 -11.55
N TYR A 2 21.43 5.70 -10.45
CA TYR A 2 21.73 6.46 -9.24
C TYR A 2 22.82 5.67 -8.51
N ASN A 3 24.00 6.27 -8.30
CA ASN A 3 25.01 5.63 -7.48
C ASN A 3 24.56 5.67 -6.02
N LEU A 4 24.17 4.51 -5.47
CA LEU A 4 23.78 4.35 -4.07
C LEU A 4 24.96 3.93 -3.19
N GLU A 5 26.12 3.63 -3.79
CA GLU A 5 27.31 3.14 -3.07
C GLU A 5 28.01 4.25 -2.26
N ASP A 6 27.78 5.52 -2.61
CA ASP A 6 28.38 6.68 -1.95
C ASP A 6 27.52 7.25 -0.80
N LEU A 7 26.39 6.62 -0.47
CA LEU A 7 25.53 7.08 0.62
C LEU A 7 26.13 6.67 1.97
N ASP A 8 26.12 7.60 2.93
CA ASP A 8 26.36 7.25 4.33
C ASP A 8 25.24 6.35 4.89
N ASP A 9 25.52 5.68 6.00
CA ASP A 9 24.61 4.72 6.62
C ASP A 9 23.25 5.33 7.02
N GLU A 10 23.24 6.60 7.45
CA GLU A 10 22.01 7.29 7.86
C GLU A 10 21.13 7.59 6.63
N SER A 11 21.73 8.10 5.56
CA SER A 11 21.10 8.35 4.28
C SER A 11 20.56 7.07 3.65
N LEU A 12 21.34 5.97 3.70
CA LEU A 12 20.91 4.67 3.20
C LEU A 12 19.72 4.12 4.00
N ALA A 13 19.76 4.20 5.33
CA ALA A 13 18.65 3.79 6.20
C ALA A 13 17.38 4.60 5.93
N TYR A 14 17.52 5.91 5.74
CA TYR A 14 16.41 6.80 5.40
C TYR A 14 15.75 6.42 4.07
N VAL A 15 16.55 6.23 3.03
CA VAL A 15 16.07 5.85 1.69
C VAL A 15 15.42 4.46 1.72
N ASN A 16 16.01 3.49 2.40
CA ASN A 16 15.42 2.16 2.57
C ASN A 16 14.07 2.21 3.29
N ARG A 17 13.93 3.08 4.31
CA ARG A 17 12.63 3.31 4.97
C ARG A 17 11.61 3.86 3.99
N LEU A 18 11.97 4.83 3.16
CA LEU A 18 11.05 5.40 2.16
C LEU A 18 10.61 4.33 1.14
N PHE A 19 11.54 3.52 0.63
CA PHE A 19 11.21 2.41 -0.26
C PHE A 19 10.31 1.38 0.41
N ALA A 20 10.58 1.03 1.67
CA ALA A 20 9.75 0.09 2.42
C ALA A 20 8.31 0.62 2.60
N GLU A 21 8.14 1.90 2.93
CA GLU A 21 6.80 2.51 3.02
C GLU A 21 6.10 2.57 1.67
N ARG A 22 6.82 2.95 0.60
CA ARG A 22 6.25 2.99 -0.74
C ARG A 22 5.83 1.60 -1.23
N TYR A 23 6.66 0.59 -0.96
CA TYR A 23 6.37 -0.81 -1.28
C TYR A 23 5.16 -1.34 -0.50
N LYS A 24 5.05 -1.02 0.81
CA LYS A 24 3.86 -1.38 1.60
C LYS A 24 2.59 -0.79 1.02
N GLN A 25 2.62 0.49 0.63
CA GLN A 25 1.47 1.15 0.00
C GLN A 25 1.12 0.50 -1.34
N TRP A 26 2.10 0.37 -2.23
CA TRP A 26 1.92 -0.27 -3.54
C TRP A 26 1.33 -1.69 -3.42
N LYS A 27 1.86 -2.50 -2.49
CA LYS A 27 1.34 -3.85 -2.24
C LYS A 27 -0.09 -3.83 -1.69
N SER A 28 -0.41 -2.86 -0.82
CA SER A 28 -1.77 -2.70 -0.30
C SER A 28 -2.76 -2.31 -1.39
N ASP A 29 -2.37 -1.42 -2.30
CA ASP A 29 -3.21 -0.97 -3.41
C ASP A 29 -3.52 -2.15 -4.37
N LEU A 30 -2.50 -2.97 -4.67
CA LEU A 30 -2.66 -4.17 -5.47
C LEU A 30 -3.51 -5.25 -4.79
N HIS A 31 -3.38 -5.43 -3.48
CA HIS A 31 -4.23 -6.35 -2.74
C HIS A 31 -5.69 -5.88 -2.73
N TYR A 32 -5.93 -4.58 -2.61
CA TYR A 32 -7.27 -4.01 -2.70
C TYR A 32 -7.88 -4.21 -4.09
N HIS A 33 -7.08 -4.03 -5.15
CA HIS A 33 -7.49 -4.33 -6.52
C HIS A 33 -7.83 -5.82 -6.69
N PHE A 34 -7.01 -6.71 -6.16
CA PHE A 34 -7.28 -8.16 -6.15
C PHE A 34 -8.60 -8.50 -5.41
N GLU A 35 -8.85 -7.91 -4.23
CA GLU A 35 -10.08 -8.11 -3.46
C GLU A 35 -11.35 -7.56 -4.15
N ALA A 36 -11.23 -6.77 -5.22
CA ALA A 36 -12.38 -6.27 -5.97
C ALA A 36 -13.04 -7.34 -6.86
N PHE A 37 -12.38 -8.48 -7.04
CA PHE A 37 -12.89 -9.61 -7.80
C PHE A 37 -13.45 -10.69 -6.86
N ASP A 38 -14.64 -11.20 -7.16
CA ASP A 38 -15.26 -12.27 -6.37
C ASP A 38 -14.55 -13.63 -6.55
N ASP A 39 -13.98 -13.85 -7.75
CA ASP A 39 -13.26 -15.08 -8.10
C ASP A 39 -11.75 -14.79 -8.30
N PRO A 40 -10.87 -15.40 -7.49
CA PRO A 40 -9.42 -15.29 -7.65
C PRO A 40 -8.90 -15.71 -9.03
N GLN A 41 -9.57 -16.62 -9.73
CA GLN A 41 -9.19 -17.04 -11.08
C GLN A 41 -9.48 -15.93 -12.10
N VAL A 42 -10.61 -15.23 -11.96
CA VAL A 42 -10.92 -14.05 -12.78
C VAL A 42 -9.92 -12.93 -12.48
N ALA A 43 -9.58 -12.70 -11.21
CA ALA A 43 -8.56 -11.73 -10.83
C ALA A 43 -7.18 -12.03 -11.46
N LEU A 44 -6.81 -13.30 -11.54
CA LEU A 44 -5.55 -13.74 -12.14
C LEU A 44 -5.51 -13.50 -13.65
N HIS A 45 -6.58 -13.85 -14.36
CA HIS A 45 -6.61 -13.83 -15.83
C HIS A 45 -6.98 -12.47 -16.43
N GLU A 46 -7.91 -11.75 -15.80
CA GLU A 46 -8.48 -10.51 -16.32
C GLU A 46 -8.16 -9.30 -15.44
N GLY A 47 -7.69 -9.54 -14.22
CA GLY A 47 -7.45 -8.50 -13.23
C GLY A 47 -6.05 -7.89 -13.23
N CYS A 48 -5.19 -8.17 -14.21
CA CYS A 48 -3.84 -7.57 -14.24
C CYS A 48 -3.94 -6.03 -14.38
N PRO A 49 -3.39 -5.26 -13.43
CA PRO A 49 -3.37 -3.80 -13.53
C PRO A 49 -2.53 -3.33 -14.72
N LYS A 50 -2.86 -2.17 -15.30
CA LYS A 50 -2.13 -1.59 -16.43
C LYS A 50 -0.66 -1.32 -16.11
N GLU A 51 -0.35 -1.02 -14.86
CA GLU A 51 1.02 -0.80 -14.38
C GLU A 51 1.89 -2.07 -14.44
N LEU A 52 1.26 -3.24 -14.55
CA LEU A 52 1.91 -4.55 -14.67
C LEU A 52 1.68 -5.19 -16.06
N GLU A 53 1.15 -4.45 -17.03
CA GLU A 53 1.02 -4.94 -18.41
C GLU A 53 2.41 -5.28 -18.98
N GLY A 54 2.54 -6.46 -19.59
CA GLY A 54 3.84 -7.02 -20.00
C GLY A 54 4.68 -7.62 -18.87
N ARG A 55 4.13 -7.71 -17.66
CA ARG A 55 4.70 -8.38 -16.46
C ARG A 55 3.65 -9.27 -15.79
N GLU A 56 2.93 -10.03 -16.60
CA GLU A 56 1.83 -10.90 -16.15
C GLU A 56 2.31 -11.97 -15.16
N ASP A 57 3.57 -12.39 -15.28
CA ASP A 57 4.25 -13.27 -14.34
C ASP A 57 4.34 -12.68 -12.92
N SER A 58 4.62 -11.38 -12.84
CA SER A 58 4.69 -10.63 -11.59
C SER A 58 3.30 -10.50 -10.96
N TRP A 59 2.26 -10.27 -11.77
CA TRP A 59 0.88 -10.28 -11.30
C TRP A 59 0.46 -11.65 -10.79
N ALA A 60 0.75 -12.72 -11.54
CA ALA A 60 0.45 -14.09 -11.13
C ALA A 60 1.12 -14.45 -9.79
N TRP A 61 2.39 -14.05 -9.61
CA TRP A 61 3.10 -14.22 -8.34
C TRP A 61 2.41 -13.47 -7.19
N LEU A 62 1.95 -12.23 -7.42
CA LEU A 62 1.22 -11.45 -6.43
C LEU A 62 -0.13 -12.07 -6.07
N CYS A 63 -0.91 -12.55 -7.05
CA CYS A 63 -2.16 -13.26 -6.82
C CYS A 63 -1.95 -14.52 -5.97
N ALA A 64 -0.91 -15.30 -6.26
CA ALA A 64 -0.55 -16.47 -5.45
C ALA A 64 -0.14 -16.05 -4.03
N HIS A 65 0.64 -14.98 -3.90
CA HIS A 65 1.06 -14.42 -2.61
C HIS A 65 -0.13 -13.93 -1.77
N PHE A 66 -1.14 -13.30 -2.37
CA PHE A 66 -2.34 -12.84 -1.67
C PHE A 66 -3.23 -13.98 -1.19
N GLN A 67 -3.27 -15.08 -1.93
CA GLN A 67 -4.02 -16.29 -1.55
C GLN A 67 -3.28 -17.18 -0.55
N ALA A 68 -1.97 -16.97 -0.36
CA ALA A 68 -1.17 -17.77 0.55
C ALA A 68 -1.73 -17.71 1.99
N PRO A 69 -1.90 -18.85 2.70
CA PRO A 69 -2.57 -18.87 4.01
C PRO A 69 -1.94 -17.95 5.04
N ASN A 70 -0.61 -17.83 5.02
CA ASN A 70 0.15 -16.93 5.89
C ASN A 70 -0.20 -15.45 5.67
N TYR A 71 -0.50 -15.05 4.43
CA TYR A 71 -0.88 -13.69 4.09
C TYR A 71 -2.34 -13.44 4.45
N VAL A 72 -3.25 -14.34 4.06
CA VAL A 72 -4.69 -14.24 4.39
C VAL A 72 -4.89 -14.11 5.89
N ASN A 73 -4.25 -14.95 6.69
CA ASN A 73 -4.35 -14.89 8.16
C ASN A 73 -3.87 -13.53 8.71
N LYS A 74 -2.74 -13.01 8.22
CA LYS A 74 -2.24 -11.69 8.62
C LYS A 74 -3.18 -10.57 8.20
N ALA A 75 -3.72 -10.61 6.98
CA ALA A 75 -4.64 -9.62 6.47
C ALA A 75 -5.94 -9.57 7.30
N GLN A 76 -6.50 -10.73 7.65
CA GLN A 76 -7.68 -10.84 8.50
C GLN A 76 -7.44 -10.25 9.90
N VAL A 77 -6.32 -10.60 10.53
CA VAL A 77 -5.93 -10.04 11.84
C VAL A 77 -5.75 -8.51 11.74
N ASN A 78 -5.07 -8.02 10.71
CA ASN A 78 -4.86 -6.58 10.49
C ASN A 78 -6.19 -5.84 10.27
N LYS A 79 -7.12 -6.41 9.51
CA LYS A 79 -8.48 -5.87 9.29
C LYS A 79 -9.25 -5.79 10.61
N GLY A 80 -9.16 -6.84 11.44
CA GLY A 80 -9.72 -6.84 12.80
C GLY A 80 -9.11 -5.77 13.71
N ASN A 81 -7.79 -5.65 13.71
CA ASN A 81 -7.08 -4.62 14.48
C ASN A 81 -7.43 -3.20 14.02
N ARG A 82 -7.57 -2.99 12.71
CA ARG A 82 -7.99 -1.70 12.14
C ARG A 82 -9.42 -1.33 12.56
N LYS A 83 -10.35 -2.30 12.60
CA LYS A 83 -11.73 -2.08 13.09
C LYS A 83 -11.78 -1.73 14.58
N LYS A 84 -10.83 -2.22 15.38
CA LYS A 84 -10.71 -1.92 16.82
C LYS A 84 -10.15 -0.52 17.11
N LYS A 85 -9.54 0.16 16.13
CA LYS A 85 -9.07 1.53 16.31
C LYS A 85 -10.29 2.46 16.44
N THR A 86 -10.42 3.10 17.59
CA THR A 86 -11.51 4.05 17.91
C THR A 86 -11.30 5.42 17.28
N LEU A 87 -10.06 5.77 16.94
CA LEU A 87 -9.71 7.03 16.29
C LEU A 87 -9.60 6.85 14.77
N LEU A 88 -10.61 7.30 14.04
CA LEU A 88 -10.48 7.52 12.60
C LEU A 88 -9.58 8.74 12.38
N HIS A 89 -8.33 8.50 11.96
CA HIS A 89 -7.46 9.56 11.48
C HIS A 89 -7.87 10.02 10.07
N HIS A 90 -9.07 10.57 9.93
CA HIS A 90 -9.40 11.45 8.79
C HIS A 90 -9.12 12.92 9.10
N SER A 91 -8.75 13.23 10.35
CA SER A 91 -8.34 14.56 10.77
C SER A 91 -6.88 14.80 10.40
N GLY A 92 -6.62 15.12 9.13
CA GLY A 92 -5.53 16.05 8.85
C GLY A 92 -5.75 17.31 9.69
N SER A 93 -4.68 17.91 10.21
CA SER A 93 -4.75 19.27 10.71
C SER A 93 -5.36 20.12 9.59
N ARG A 94 -6.51 20.78 9.83
CA ARG A 94 -7.08 21.72 8.85
C ARG A 94 -5.93 22.59 8.33
N PRO A 95 -5.74 22.71 7.00
CA PRO A 95 -4.69 23.55 6.43
C PRO A 95 -4.72 24.93 7.10
N PHE A 96 -3.55 25.52 7.32
CA PHE A 96 -3.43 26.81 8.00
C PHE A 96 -4.42 27.86 7.47
N SER A 97 -4.69 27.85 6.16
CA SER A 97 -5.69 28.71 5.50
C SER A 97 -7.07 28.64 6.17
N TYR A 98 -7.58 27.45 6.49
CA TYR A 98 -8.87 27.27 7.15
C TYR A 98 -8.90 27.77 8.61
N ARG A 99 -7.74 27.84 9.29
CA ARG A 99 -7.64 28.45 10.63
C ARG A 99 -7.65 29.97 10.57
N MET A 100 -7.12 30.55 9.49
CA MET A 100 -7.09 32.00 9.30
C MET A 100 -8.46 32.55 8.93
N ASP A 101 -9.25 31.86 8.09
CA ASP A 101 -10.60 32.30 7.71
C ASP A 101 -11.56 32.34 8.90
N ALA A 102 -11.42 31.42 9.86
CA ALA A 102 -12.23 31.40 11.08
C ALA A 102 -11.95 32.57 12.04
N ARG A 103 -10.81 33.27 11.91
CA ARG A 103 -10.44 34.46 12.70
C ARG A 103 -10.78 35.78 12.01
N ARG A 104 -11.24 35.73 10.76
CA ARG A 104 -11.67 36.90 9.97
C ARG A 104 -13.18 37.14 10.03
N ARG A 105 -13.90 36.35 10.83
CA ARG A 105 -15.29 36.59 11.23
C ARG A 105 -15.29 37.08 12.67
#